data_AF-A0A975QME8-F1
#
_entry.id   AF-A0A975QME8-F1
#
_cell.length_a   1.000
_cell.length_b   1.000
_cell.length_c   1.000
_cell.angle_alpha   90.00
_cell.angle_beta   90.00
_cell.angle_gamma   90.00
#
_symmetry.space_group_name_H-M   'P 1'
#
loop_
_entity.id
_entity.type
_entity.pdbx_description
1 polymer ?
#
loop_
_entity_poly.entity_id
_entity_poly.type
_entity_poly.pdbx_seq_one_letter_code
_entity_poly.pdbx_strand_id
1 'polypeptide(L)'
;MKKGDLYIGLVAIIIMMIIGIGYKLYLSNIGNERYVNVYIDRKLVHSVKLTNSVDKKITINNDYGYNLIYIHDNGVEVIDADCPNKDDVRQGFVRMPGVPIICLPHHLKVVIEGENSVSDFDAIT
;
A
#
# COMPACT_ATOMS: atom_id res chain seq x y z
N MET A 1 -47.28 28.09 -8.62
CA MET A 1 -46.63 27.15 -7.68
C MET A 1 -46.95 27.61 -6.27
N LYS A 2 -47.67 26.82 -5.46
CA LYS A 2 -48.03 27.22 -4.09
C LYS A 2 -46.73 27.24 -3.27
N LYS A 3 -46.56 28.25 -2.42
CA LYS A 3 -45.32 28.48 -1.65
C LYS A 3 -44.84 27.22 -0.90
N GLY A 4 -45.74 26.28 -0.57
CA GLY A 4 -45.40 24.98 0.02
C GLY A 4 -44.56 24.05 -0.86
N ASP A 5 -44.80 23.96 -2.17
CA ASP A 5 -44.00 23.11 -3.07
C ASP A 5 -42.55 23.60 -3.18
N LEU A 6 -42.36 24.92 -3.06
CA LEU A 6 -41.03 25.54 -3.05
C LEU A 6 -40.23 25.15 -1.79
N TYR A 7 -40.87 25.11 -0.62
CA TYR A 7 -40.22 24.70 0.63
C TYR A 7 -39.88 23.20 0.64
N ILE A 8 -40.76 22.36 0.10
CA ILE A 8 -40.52 20.90 0.02
C ILE A 8 -39.31 20.60 -0.88
N GLY A 9 -39.23 21.25 -2.04
CA GLY A 9 -38.05 21.13 -2.92
C GLY A 9 -36.76 21.59 -2.26
N LEU A 10 -36.80 22.69 -1.51
CA LEU A 10 -35.62 23.25 -0.84
C LEU A 10 -35.13 22.34 0.30
N VAL A 11 -36.03 21.75 1.08
CA VAL A 11 -35.70 20.77 2.12
C VAL A 11 -35.11 19.49 1.52
N ALA A 12 -35.67 18.99 0.42
CA ALA A 12 -35.15 17.79 -0.25
C ALA A 12 -33.70 17.98 -0.76
N ILE A 13 -33.39 19.16 -1.29
CA ILE A 13 -32.02 19.49 -1.74
C ILE A 13 -31.03 19.53 -0.56
N ILE A 14 -31.44 20.09 0.58
CA ILE A 14 -30.60 20.14 1.79
C ILE A 14 -30.30 18.72 2.29
N ILE A 15 -31.31 17.84 2.32
CA ILE A 15 -31.15 16.44 2.73
C ILE A 15 -30.16 15.71 1.81
N MET A 16 -30.29 15.89 0.49
CA MET A 16 -29.36 15.32 -0.50
C MET A 16 -27.91 15.81 -0.30
N MET A 17 -27.71 17.09 0.02
CA MET A 17 -26.38 17.63 0.33
C MET A 17 -25.77 17.01 1.59
N ILE A 18 -26.57 16.85 2.65
CA ILE A 18 -26.11 16.25 3.91
C ILE A 18 -25.70 14.79 3.69
N ILE A 19 -26.49 14.04 2.93
CA ILE A 19 -26.18 12.64 2.58
C ILE A 19 -24.91 12.58 1.71
N GLY A 20 -24.77 13.46 0.72
CA GLY A 20 -23.59 13.50 -0.13
C GLY A 20 -22.29 13.83 0.63
N ILE A 21 -22.35 14.78 1.56
CA ILE A 21 -21.22 15.13 2.43
C ILE A 21 -20.92 13.97 3.40
N GLY A 22 -21.95 13.37 4.01
CA GLY A 22 -21.78 12.20 4.88
C GLY A 22 -21.16 11.01 4.16
N TYR A 23 -21.56 10.76 2.91
CA TYR A 23 -20.99 9.70 2.08
C TYR A 23 -19.53 9.97 1.70
N LYS A 24 -19.18 11.21 1.35
CA LYS A 24 -17.78 11.61 1.11
C LYS A 24 -16.90 11.46 2.35
N LEU A 25 -17.40 11.84 3.52
CA LEU A 25 -16.67 11.69 4.78
C LEU A 25 -16.51 10.22 5.16
N TYR A 26 -17.53 9.39 4.92
CA TYR A 26 -17.46 7.95 5.12
C TYR A 26 -16.38 7.30 4.24
N LEU A 27 -16.37 7.61 2.94
CA LEU A 27 -15.34 7.13 2.01
C LEU A 27 -13.94 7.68 2.35
N SER A 28 -13.84 8.92 2.80
CA SER A 28 -12.56 9.50 3.23
C SER A 28 -11.98 8.85 4.48
N ASN A 29 -12.82 8.21 5.31
CA ASN A 29 -12.40 7.50 6.52
C ASN A 29 -11.99 6.04 6.26
N ILE A 30 -12.29 5.50 5.08
CA ILE A 30 -11.65 4.28 4.60
C ILE A 30 -10.24 4.69 4.18
N GLY A 31 -9.36 4.77 5.18
CA GLY A 31 -7.97 5.15 4.98
C GLY A 31 -7.33 4.20 3.97
N ASN A 32 -6.55 4.76 3.04
CA ASN A 32 -5.69 3.99 2.15
C ASN A 32 -4.53 3.39 2.94
N GLU A 33 -4.82 2.39 3.77
CA GLU A 33 -3.81 1.71 4.55
C GLU A 33 -2.87 0.97 3.60
N ARG A 34 -1.58 1.28 3.72
CA ARG A 34 -0.53 0.61 2.95
C ARG A 34 0.29 -0.24 3.89
N TYR A 35 0.75 -1.37 3.38
CA TYR A 35 1.52 -2.35 4.10
C TYR A 35 2.74 -2.73 3.27
N VAL A 36 3.92 -2.77 3.89
CA VAL A 36 5.07 -3.49 3.34
C VAL A 36 4.90 -4.96 3.72
N ASN A 37 4.68 -5.79 2.73
CA ASN A 37 4.60 -7.23 2.89
C ASN A 37 5.90 -7.88 2.42
N VAL A 38 6.46 -8.73 3.28
CA VAL A 38 7.67 -9.51 3.03
C VAL A 38 7.28 -10.96 2.92
N TYR A 39 7.65 -11.58 1.81
CA TYR A 39 7.40 -12.98 1.51
C TYR A 39 8.72 -13.73 1.34
N ILE A 40 8.76 -14.95 1.88
CA ILE A 40 9.81 -15.93 1.64
C ILE A 40 9.10 -17.21 1.17
N ASP A 41 9.57 -17.82 0.08
CA ASP A 41 8.89 -18.94 -0.57
C ASP A 41 7.41 -18.66 -0.88
N ARG A 42 7.09 -17.42 -1.24
CA ARG A 42 5.71 -16.95 -1.48
C ARG A 42 4.80 -17.01 -0.24
N LYS A 43 5.33 -17.27 0.95
CA LYS A 43 4.59 -17.20 2.22
C LYS A 43 4.85 -15.87 2.89
N LEU A 44 3.79 -15.20 3.34
CA LEU A 44 3.90 -13.94 4.07
C LEU A 44 4.58 -14.21 5.43
N VAL A 45 5.73 -13.58 5.65
CA VAL A 45 6.50 -13.71 6.91
C VAL A 45 6.43 -12.44 7.76
N HIS A 46 6.38 -11.27 7.11
CA HIS A 46 6.18 -10.00 7.80
C HIS A 46 5.20 -9.11 7.04
N SER A 47 4.39 -8.38 7.80
CA SER A 47 3.58 -7.28 7.30
C SER A 47 3.79 -6.08 8.21
N VAL A 48 4.16 -4.94 7.63
CA VAL A 48 4.39 -3.71 8.37
C VAL A 48 3.51 -2.63 7.79
N LYS A 49 2.59 -2.12 8.62
CA LYS A 49 1.76 -0.96 8.26
C LYS A 49 2.66 0.25 8.03
N LEU A 50 2.55 0.86 6.84
CA LEU A 50 3.25 2.09 6.52
C LEU A 50 2.54 3.27 7.18
N THR A 51 3.29 4.01 7.97
CA THR A 51 2.91 5.31 8.52
C THR A 51 4.04 6.30 8.25
N ASN A 52 3.76 7.61 8.35
CA ASN A 52 4.77 8.66 8.14
C ASN A 52 5.94 8.61 9.15
N SER A 53 5.84 7.80 10.20
CA SER A 53 6.83 7.69 11.27
C SER A 53 7.52 6.33 11.31
N VAL A 54 7.29 5.45 10.34
CA VAL A 54 7.98 4.15 10.30
C VAL A 54 9.43 4.37 9.93
N ASP A 55 10.32 3.87 10.78
CA ASP A 55 11.76 3.75 10.57
C ASP A 55 12.17 2.40 11.17
N LYS A 56 12.21 1.36 10.34
CA LYS A 56 12.35 -0.03 10.78
C LYS A 56 13.24 -0.83 9.85
N LYS A 57 14.22 -1.53 10.44
CA LYS A 57 15.04 -2.53 9.75
C LYS A 57 14.55 -3.93 10.08
N ILE A 58 14.47 -4.79 9.06
CA ILE A 58 14.11 -6.20 9.18
C ILE A 58 15.25 -7.02 8.59
N THR A 59 15.84 -7.88 9.40
CA THR A 59 16.84 -8.84 8.95
C THR A 59 16.17 -10.17 8.66
N ILE A 60 16.35 -10.66 7.44
CA ILE A 60 16.05 -12.03 7.04
C ILE A 60 17.37 -12.76 6.96
N ASN A 61 17.49 -13.86 7.71
CA ASN A 61 18.64 -14.75 7.66
C ASN A 61 18.13 -16.19 7.79
N ASN A 62 18.22 -16.94 6.71
CA ASN A 62 17.71 -18.31 6.61
C ASN A 62 18.60 -19.15 5.67
N ASP A 63 18.16 -20.38 5.37
CA ASP A 63 18.90 -21.32 4.53
C ASP A 63 19.15 -20.81 3.09
N TYR A 64 18.38 -19.82 2.62
CA TYR A 64 18.57 -19.23 1.30
C TYR A 64 19.59 -18.08 1.29
N GLY A 65 19.86 -17.48 2.44
CA GLY A 65 20.82 -16.37 2.58
C GLY A 65 20.32 -15.26 3.51
N TYR A 66 20.96 -14.11 3.35
CA TYR A 66 20.78 -12.91 4.15
C TYR A 66 20.24 -11.74 3.32
N ASN A 67 19.28 -11.01 3.89
CA ASN A 67 18.80 -9.72 3.40
C ASN A 67 18.50 -8.77 4.57
N LEU A 68 18.88 -7.50 4.43
CA LEU A 68 18.55 -6.41 5.34
C LEU A 68 17.60 -5.44 4.65
N ILE A 69 16.34 -5.51 5.05
CA ILE A 69 15.26 -4.67 4.52
C ILE A 69 15.16 -3.42 5.39
N TYR A 70 15.07 -2.25 4.77
CA TYR A 70 14.86 -0.99 5.46
C TYR A 70 13.54 -0.35 5.02
N ILE A 71 12.65 -0.13 5.98
CA ILE A 71 11.35 0.49 5.78
C ILE A 71 11.40 1.87 6.43
N HIS A 72 11.35 2.91 5.60
CA HIS A 72 11.42 4.31 6.03
C HIS A 72 10.75 5.22 5.00
N ASP A 73 10.47 6.47 5.36
CA ASP A 73 9.95 7.50 4.45
C ASP A 73 8.74 7.05 3.61
N ASN A 74 7.88 6.24 4.22
CA ASN A 74 6.69 5.65 3.60
C ASN A 74 6.99 4.73 2.40
N GLY A 75 8.17 4.12 2.37
CA GLY A 75 8.63 3.17 1.35
C GLY A 75 9.54 2.10 1.94
N VAL A 76 10.24 1.38 1.05
CA VAL A 76 11.09 0.25 1.41
C VAL A 76 12.25 0.08 0.44
N GLU A 77 13.39 -0.35 0.94
CA GLU A 77 14.54 -0.82 0.16
C GLU A 77 15.20 -2.04 0.81
N VAL A 78 16.01 -2.76 0.05
CA VAL A 78 16.97 -3.72 0.60
C VAL A 78 18.34 -3.04 0.60
N ILE A 79 18.89 -2.77 1.78
CA ILE A 79 20.15 -2.02 1.93
C ILE A 79 21.38 -2.93 1.96
N ASP A 80 21.19 -4.22 2.21
CA ASP A 80 22.25 -5.23 2.16
C ASP A 80 21.66 -6.62 1.91
N ALA A 81 22.40 -7.48 1.22
CA ALA A 81 22.01 -8.85 0.93
C ALA A 81 23.24 -9.65 0.50
N ASP A 82 23.39 -10.93 0.81
CA ASP A 82 24.55 -11.73 0.37
C ASP A 82 24.34 -12.45 -0.99
N CYS A 83 23.26 -12.11 -1.71
CA CYS A 83 22.97 -12.73 -3.00
C CYS A 83 24.04 -12.36 -4.05
N PRO A 84 24.39 -13.26 -4.98
CA PRO A 84 25.43 -13.01 -5.98
C PRO A 84 25.09 -11.83 -6.87
N ASN A 85 23.81 -11.68 -7.20
CA ASN A 85 23.37 -10.69 -8.16
C ASN A 85 23.22 -9.32 -7.51
N LYS A 86 22.80 -9.20 -6.24
CA LYS A 86 22.48 -7.90 -5.60
C LYS A 86 21.41 -7.08 -6.35
N ASP A 87 20.50 -7.74 -7.08
CA ASP A 87 19.45 -7.07 -7.85
C ASP A 87 18.48 -6.29 -6.95
N ASP A 88 18.13 -6.89 -5.81
CA ASP A 88 17.32 -6.30 -4.74
C ASP A 88 17.96 -5.05 -4.13
N VAL A 89 19.27 -5.08 -3.90
CA VAL A 89 20.03 -3.91 -3.41
C VAL A 89 20.14 -2.83 -4.49
N ARG A 90 20.43 -3.22 -5.75
CA ARG A 90 20.55 -2.29 -6.88
C ARG A 90 19.24 -1.58 -7.23
N GLN A 91 18.11 -2.22 -7.01
CA GLN A 91 16.79 -1.64 -7.25
C GLN A 91 16.55 -0.39 -6.39
N GLY A 92 17.11 -0.36 -5.18
CA GLY A 92 17.02 0.78 -4.26
C GLY A 92 15.61 1.02 -3.72
N PHE A 93 15.35 2.28 -3.36
CA PHE A 93 14.13 2.69 -2.67
C PHE A 93 12.86 2.66 -3.54
N VAL A 94 11.87 1.91 -3.07
CA VAL A 94 10.55 1.78 -3.68
C VAL A 94 9.49 2.38 -2.75
N ARG A 95 8.71 3.32 -3.28
CA ARG A 95 7.56 3.94 -2.57
C ARG A 95 6.22 3.65 -3.23
N MET A 96 6.23 3.16 -4.46
CA MET A 96 5.03 2.95 -5.26
C MET A 96 4.41 1.59 -4.93
N PRO A 97 3.11 1.53 -4.59
CA PRO A 97 2.41 0.26 -4.40
C PRO A 97 2.47 -0.62 -5.65
N GLY A 98 2.49 -1.94 -5.45
CA GLY A 98 2.51 -2.93 -6.52
C GLY A 98 3.86 -3.16 -7.19
N VAL A 99 4.87 -2.32 -6.95
CA VAL A 99 6.24 -2.54 -7.43
C VAL A 99 6.99 -3.44 -6.43
N PRO A 100 7.34 -4.70 -6.80
CA PRO A 100 8.05 -5.58 -5.88
C PRO A 100 9.57 -5.39 -5.97
N ILE A 101 10.25 -5.57 -4.84
CA ILE A 101 11.70 -5.84 -4.76
C ILE A 101 11.87 -7.35 -4.61
N ILE A 102 12.64 -7.97 -5.51
CA ILE A 102 12.76 -9.43 -5.60
C ILE A 102 14.24 -9.84 -5.48
N CYS A 103 14.54 -10.72 -4.53
CA CYS A 103 15.78 -11.49 -4.53
C CYS A 103 15.47 -12.93 -4.92
N LEU A 104 15.68 -13.26 -6.20
CA LEU A 104 15.39 -14.60 -6.73
C LEU A 104 16.18 -15.70 -6.01
N PRO A 105 17.51 -15.60 -5.79
CA PRO A 105 18.25 -16.64 -5.06
C PRO A 105 17.77 -16.87 -3.64
N HIS A 106 17.31 -15.81 -2.95
CA HIS A 106 16.86 -15.89 -1.56
C HIS A 106 15.35 -16.15 -1.41
N HIS A 107 14.64 -16.33 -2.53
CA HIS A 107 13.20 -16.52 -2.58
C HIS A 107 12.43 -15.37 -1.88
N LEU A 108 13.04 -14.18 -1.83
CA LEU A 108 12.50 -13.00 -1.15
C LEU A 108 11.68 -12.16 -2.13
N LYS A 109 10.48 -11.74 -1.69
CA LYS A 109 9.70 -10.69 -2.33
C LYS A 109 9.28 -9.68 -1.27
N VAL A 110 9.58 -8.40 -1.48
CA VAL A 110 9.11 -7.29 -0.66
C VAL A 110 8.24 -6.38 -1.53
N VAL A 111 7.04 -6.05 -1.09
CA VAL A 111 6.11 -5.24 -1.90
C VAL A 111 5.25 -4.35 -1.00
N ILE A 112 4.94 -3.15 -1.49
CA ILE A 112 3.97 -2.27 -0.87
C ILE A 112 2.59 -2.61 -1.43
N GLU A 113 1.66 -3.02 -0.57
CA GLU A 113 0.28 -3.35 -0.93
C GLU A 113 -0.70 -2.45 -0.17
N GLY A 114 -1.87 -2.17 -0.76
CA GLY A 114 -2.95 -1.42 -0.11
C GLY A 114 -4.27 -1.60 -0.85
N GLU A 115 -5.40 -1.23 -0.24
CA GLU A 115 -6.75 -1.52 -0.78
C GLU A 115 -7.03 -0.99 -2.20
N ASN A 116 -6.20 -0.07 -2.71
CA ASN A 116 -6.32 0.49 -4.07
C ASN A 116 -5.18 0.07 -5.03
N SER A 117 -4.36 -0.92 -4.71
CA SER A 117 -3.25 -1.36 -5.58
C SER A 117 -3.63 -2.39 -6.66
N VAL A 118 -4.92 -2.57 -6.96
CA VAL A 118 -5.39 -3.38 -8.09
C VAL A 118 -6.22 -2.51 -9.01
N SER A 119 -5.60 -1.92 -10.04
CA SER A 119 -6.32 -1.49 -11.25
C SER A 119 -5.44 -1.09 -12.45
N ASP A 120 -4.16 -1.50 -12.55
CA ASP A 120 -3.35 -1.05 -13.70
C ASP A 120 -2.37 -2.06 -14.32
N PHE A 121 -2.50 -3.37 -14.06
CA PHE A 121 -1.70 -4.39 -14.75
C PHE A 121 -2.47 -5.45 -15.55
N ASP A 122 -3.81 -5.47 -15.51
CA ASP A 122 -4.63 -6.43 -16.28
C ASP A 122 -5.39 -5.76 -17.43
N ALA A 123 -4.68 -4.97 -18.25
CA ALA A 123 -5.19 -4.46 -19.53
C ALA A 123 -4.30 -4.91 -20.69
N ILE A 124 -4.16 -6.23 -20.87
CA ILE A 124 -3.83 -6.81 -22.17
C ILE A 124 -4.84 -7.93 -22.42
N THR A 125 -5.94 -7.58 -23.08
CA THR A 125 -6.84 -8.49 -23.80
C THR A 125 -6.82 -8.08 -25.25
#